data_AF-A0A4D4KVU4-F1
#
_entry.id   AF-A0A4D4KVU4-F1
#
_cell.length_a   1.000
_cell.length_b   1.000
_cell.length_c   1.000
_cell.angle_alpha   90.00
_cell.angle_beta   90.00
_cell.angle_gamma   90.00
#
_symmetry.space_group_name_H-M   'P 1'
#
loop_
_entity.id
_entity.type
_entity.pdbx_description
1 polymer ?
#
loop_
_entity_poly.entity_id
_entity_poly.type
_entity_poly.pdbx_seq_one_letter_code
_entity_poly.pdbx_strand_id
1 'polypeptide(L)'
;MREADRERERRQRSRIWTPGRPEVIDRLDAEGLLPAITFIFSRAGCEAAVQQCLHAGLRLNDESARSQVRSIVEERTAGIPDEDLHVLGYFEWLEGLERGIAAHHAGMLPTFKEVVEELFVRGLVKAVFATETLALGINMPARSVVLEKLVKWNGEQHVDITPGEYTQLTGRAGRRGIDVEGHAVVLWQRTMDPAALAGLAGTRTYPLRSSFKPSYNMAVNLVSQFGRHRSRELLETSFAQFQADKAVVGISRQVQRNEEGLEGYRASMTCHLGDFDEYARLRRELKDRETELARQGAAQRRAAAAVALEKLRPGDVIHVPTGKFAGLALVLDPGLPAGRVGGHRGMEYHDGPRPLVLTAERQVKRLASIDFPVPVEPLDRMRIPKSFNPRSPQSRRDLASALRTKAGHHDVRRHRKERSPAADDTEISRLRAAIRAHPCHGCSDREDHARWGERYHRLLRDTRQLERRIEGRTNTIARTFDRICSLLSELGYLRGDEVTDEGRRLARLYGELDLLASECLREGVWEGLPPPSSRPAPPRWSTRRGRPMTRCRPSCPRAGPRTRSARWSGYGAGWTPWRRSTRSTRRRASASASRTWASPGPPTAGPPATGSTRCCAKSTCPPVTSCAGPSN
;
A
#
# COMPACT_ATOMS: atom_id res chain seq x y z
N MET A 1 -30.53 -26.55 -3.83
CA MET A 1 -30.19 -25.83 -2.60
C MET A 1 -30.87 -24.47 -2.67
N ARG A 2 -31.94 -24.27 -1.89
CA ARG A 2 -32.81 -23.09 -1.99
C ARG A 2 -32.08 -21.88 -1.40
N GLU A 3 -32.40 -20.68 -1.89
CA GLU A 3 -31.76 -19.42 -1.46
C GLU A 3 -31.89 -19.18 0.06
N ALA A 4 -32.97 -19.68 0.66
CA ALA A 4 -33.20 -19.71 2.11
C ALA A 4 -32.18 -20.58 2.88
N ASP A 5 -31.68 -21.68 2.30
CA ASP A 5 -30.66 -22.54 2.94
C ASP A 5 -29.30 -21.84 2.95
N ARG A 6 -28.98 -21.09 1.87
CA ARG A 6 -27.75 -20.28 1.78
C ARG A 6 -27.79 -19.07 2.70
N GLU A 7 -28.97 -18.50 2.94
CA GLU A 7 -29.15 -17.39 3.88
C GLU A 7 -29.09 -17.88 5.33
N ARG A 8 -29.63 -19.07 5.63
CA ARG A 8 -29.42 -19.77 6.92
C ARG A 8 -27.95 -20.11 7.15
N GLU A 9 -27.23 -20.62 6.15
CA GLU A 9 -25.80 -20.85 6.24
C GLU A 9 -25.00 -19.54 6.40
N ARG A 10 -25.41 -18.43 5.76
CA ARG A 10 -24.78 -17.11 5.97
C ARG A 10 -25.02 -16.56 7.37
N ARG A 11 -26.22 -16.73 7.93
CA ARG A 11 -26.57 -16.33 9.31
C ARG A 11 -25.96 -17.27 10.36
N GLN A 12 -25.79 -18.56 10.06
CA GLN A 12 -25.03 -19.48 10.92
C GLN A 12 -23.52 -19.20 10.85
N ARG A 13 -23.01 -18.82 9.67
CA ARG A 13 -21.64 -18.32 9.48
C ARG A 13 -21.38 -16.97 10.15
N SER A 14 -22.33 -16.33 10.84
CA SER A 14 -22.10 -15.07 11.58
C SER A 14 -22.03 -15.22 13.11
N ARG A 15 -22.12 -16.43 13.68
CA ARG A 15 -22.12 -16.64 15.16
C ARG A 15 -20.75 -16.96 15.77
N ILE A 16 -19.73 -16.15 15.49
CA ILE A 16 -18.59 -16.11 16.43
C ILE A 16 -18.76 -14.78 17.14
N TRP A 17 -19.21 -14.88 18.39
CA TRP A 17 -19.38 -13.74 19.28
C TRP A 17 -17.99 -13.34 19.77
N THR A 18 -17.61 -12.08 19.52
CA THR A 18 -16.45 -11.46 20.14
C THR A 18 -17.00 -10.58 21.26
N PRO A 19 -16.56 -10.77 22.52
CA PRO A 19 -17.06 -9.98 23.64
C PRO A 19 -16.82 -8.49 23.41
N GLY A 20 -17.76 -7.67 23.86
CA GLY A 20 -17.60 -6.23 23.89
C GLY A 20 -16.53 -5.81 24.89
N ARG A 21 -15.95 -4.62 24.72
CA ARG A 21 -14.92 -4.10 25.65
C ARG A 21 -15.40 -4.02 27.10
N PRO A 22 -16.63 -3.54 27.42
CA PRO A 22 -17.13 -3.54 28.78
C PRO A 22 -17.20 -4.95 29.37
N GLU A 23 -17.73 -5.92 28.61
CA GLU A 23 -17.85 -7.33 29.04
C GLU A 23 -16.48 -7.97 29.31
N VAL A 24 -15.46 -7.63 28.50
CA VAL A 24 -14.08 -8.09 28.77
C VAL A 24 -13.57 -7.51 30.09
N ILE A 25 -13.77 -6.21 30.33
CA ILE A 25 -13.32 -5.58 31.59
C ILE A 25 -14.08 -6.14 32.79
N ASP A 26 -15.41 -6.31 32.72
CA ASP A 26 -16.23 -6.92 33.77
C ASP A 26 -15.74 -8.34 34.09
N ARG A 27 -15.43 -9.13 33.07
CA ARG A 27 -14.90 -10.49 33.26
C ARG A 27 -13.51 -10.46 33.91
N LEU A 28 -12.65 -9.53 33.52
CA LEU A 28 -11.34 -9.37 34.15
C LEU A 28 -11.48 -8.94 35.61
N ASP A 29 -12.41 -8.05 35.93
CA ASP A 29 -12.66 -7.62 37.31
C ASP A 29 -13.19 -8.77 38.18
N ALA A 30 -14.16 -9.53 37.66
CA ALA A 30 -14.72 -10.69 38.35
C ALA A 30 -13.68 -11.79 38.66
N GLU A 31 -12.65 -11.93 37.80
CA GLU A 31 -11.53 -12.87 37.98
C GLU A 31 -10.35 -12.24 38.76
N GLY A 32 -10.48 -11.00 39.23
CA GLY A 32 -9.42 -10.28 39.96
C GLY A 32 -8.20 -9.93 39.09
N LEU A 33 -8.36 -9.88 37.78
CA LEU A 33 -7.30 -9.67 36.78
C LEU A 33 -7.00 -8.20 36.48
N LEU A 34 -7.66 -7.26 37.16
CA LEU A 34 -7.34 -5.83 37.12
C LEU A 34 -6.14 -5.48 38.04
N PRO A 35 -5.35 -4.45 37.73
CA PRO A 35 -5.51 -3.50 36.61
C PRO A 35 -5.10 -4.11 35.27
N ALA A 36 -5.78 -3.69 34.19
CA ALA A 36 -5.58 -4.20 32.85
C ALA A 36 -5.27 -3.08 31.83
N ILE A 37 -4.34 -3.37 30.92
CA ILE A 37 -4.04 -2.53 29.75
C ILE A 37 -4.57 -3.21 28.49
N THR A 38 -5.50 -2.57 27.80
CA THR A 38 -6.01 -3.01 26.50
C THR A 38 -5.31 -2.23 25.38
N PHE A 39 -4.50 -2.91 24.56
CA PHE A 39 -3.81 -2.27 23.45
C PHE A 39 -4.68 -2.15 22.21
N ILE A 40 -4.82 -0.92 21.72
CA ILE A 40 -5.55 -0.56 20.51
C ILE A 40 -4.64 0.29 19.62
N PHE A 41 -4.37 -0.16 18.38
CA PHE A 41 -3.44 0.52 17.45
C PHE A 41 -3.99 1.81 16.81
N SER A 42 -5.01 2.44 17.40
CA SER A 42 -5.63 3.66 16.89
C SER A 42 -5.96 4.61 18.05
N ARG A 43 -5.55 5.87 17.92
CA ARG A 43 -5.80 6.92 18.93
C ARG A 43 -7.29 7.14 19.13
N ALA A 44 -8.02 7.35 18.02
CA ALA A 44 -9.48 7.45 18.06
C ALA A 44 -10.13 6.15 18.55
N GLY A 45 -9.46 5.01 18.38
CA GLY A 45 -9.92 3.73 18.91
C GLY A 45 -9.84 3.65 20.43
N CYS A 46 -8.78 4.20 21.05
CA CYS A 46 -8.66 4.28 22.51
C CYS A 46 -9.75 5.17 23.12
N GLU A 47 -9.96 6.36 22.56
CA GLU A 47 -11.01 7.27 23.04
C GLU A 47 -12.41 6.64 22.88
N ALA A 48 -12.68 6.03 21.72
CA ALA A 48 -13.94 5.33 21.48
C ALA A 48 -14.15 4.14 22.43
N ALA A 49 -13.07 3.50 22.89
CA ALA A 49 -13.15 2.41 23.86
C ALA A 49 -13.57 2.92 25.26
N VAL A 50 -13.00 4.03 25.72
CA VAL A 50 -13.42 4.69 26.96
C VAL A 50 -14.90 5.07 26.87
N GLN A 51 -15.29 5.73 25.78
CA GLN A 51 -16.68 6.12 25.55
C GLN A 51 -17.61 4.91 25.56
N GLN A 52 -17.25 3.80 24.91
CA GLN A 52 -18.05 2.57 24.95
C GLN A 52 -18.26 2.05 26.38
N CYS A 53 -17.25 2.10 27.24
CA CYS A 53 -17.36 1.71 28.64
C CYS A 53 -18.21 2.70 29.45
N LEU A 54 -18.08 4.01 29.21
CA LEU A 54 -18.90 5.03 29.85
C LEU A 54 -20.39 4.85 29.53
N HIS A 55 -20.72 4.60 28.26
CA HIS A 55 -22.09 4.37 27.80
C HIS A 55 -22.67 3.06 28.35
N ALA A 56 -21.83 2.03 28.55
CA ALA A 56 -22.24 0.78 29.18
C ALA A 56 -22.45 0.92 30.70
N GLY A 57 -22.12 2.07 31.30
CA GLY A 57 -22.28 2.31 32.73
C GLY A 57 -21.22 1.65 33.60
N LEU A 58 -20.08 1.25 33.02
CA LEU A 58 -18.99 0.59 33.76
C LEU A 58 -18.44 1.53 34.84
N ARG A 59 -18.38 1.05 36.08
CA ARG A 59 -17.88 1.78 37.26
C ARG A 59 -16.97 0.87 38.07
N LEU A 60 -15.67 1.17 38.05
CA LEU A 60 -14.67 0.36 38.74
C LEU A 60 -14.23 0.97 40.07
N ASN A 61 -14.48 2.27 40.29
CA ASN A 61 -14.11 2.98 41.52
C ASN A 61 -15.31 3.14 42.46
N ASP A 62 -15.01 3.18 43.75
CA ASP A 62 -15.93 3.59 44.80
C ASP A 62 -15.91 5.12 45.01
N GLU A 63 -16.76 5.62 45.89
CA GLU A 63 -16.91 7.06 46.13
C GLU A 63 -15.66 7.71 46.73
N SER A 64 -14.90 6.95 47.54
CA SER A 64 -13.64 7.40 48.13
C SER A 64 -12.56 7.57 47.06
N ALA A 65 -12.35 6.54 46.22
CA ALA A 65 -11.43 6.59 45.10
C ALA A 65 -11.82 7.71 44.11
N ARG A 66 -13.11 7.89 43.85
CA ARG A 66 -13.63 8.97 43.00
C ARG A 66 -13.21 10.35 43.51
N SER A 67 -13.37 10.58 44.82
CA SER A 67 -12.98 11.85 45.45
C SER A 67 -11.47 12.08 45.40
N GLN A 68 -10.67 11.04 45.59
CA GLN A 68 -9.21 11.11 45.47
C GLN A 68 -8.77 11.43 44.03
N VAL A 69 -9.37 10.76 43.03
CA VAL A 69 -9.11 11.03 41.62
C VAL A 69 -9.39 12.49 41.31
N ARG A 70 -10.56 13.00 41.70
CA ARG A 70 -10.95 14.39 41.44
C ARG A 70 -9.94 15.39 42.01
N SER A 71 -9.55 15.21 43.27
CA SER A 71 -8.55 16.07 43.93
C SER A 71 -7.22 16.11 43.19
N ILE A 72 -6.68 14.95 42.79
CA ILE A 72 -5.42 14.85 42.04
C ILE A 72 -5.52 15.51 40.67
N VAL A 73 -6.64 15.30 39.96
CA VAL A 73 -6.87 15.87 38.63
C VAL A 73 -6.93 17.40 38.74
N GLU A 74 -7.75 17.93 39.65
CA GLU A 74 -7.91 19.37 39.86
C GLU A 74 -6.58 20.05 40.22
N GLU A 75 -5.80 19.45 41.14
CA GLU A 75 -4.47 19.94 41.50
C GLU A 75 -3.54 20.02 40.27
N ARG A 76 -3.53 18.98 39.44
CA ARG A 76 -2.60 18.88 38.31
C ARG A 76 -3.04 19.66 37.09
N THR A 77 -4.32 20.01 36.98
CA THR A 77 -4.85 20.87 35.92
C THR A 77 -5.07 22.31 36.36
N ALA A 78 -4.74 22.69 37.59
CA ALA A 78 -4.90 24.05 38.11
C ALA A 78 -4.17 25.13 37.29
N GLY A 79 -3.12 24.76 36.56
CA GLY A 79 -2.40 25.67 35.66
C GLY A 79 -3.03 25.89 34.28
N ILE A 80 -4.13 25.20 33.97
CA ILE A 80 -4.83 25.31 32.68
C ILE A 80 -6.02 26.28 32.85
N PRO A 81 -6.14 27.32 32.02
CA PRO A 81 -7.29 28.23 32.07
C PRO A 81 -8.61 27.49 31.85
N ASP A 82 -9.67 27.89 32.56
CA ASP A 82 -10.99 27.25 32.50
C ASP A 82 -11.59 27.23 31.08
N GLU A 83 -11.33 28.27 30.28
CA GLU A 83 -11.77 28.37 28.89
C GLU A 83 -11.17 27.28 27.99
N ASP A 84 -9.94 26.84 28.29
CA ASP A 84 -9.26 25.78 27.56
C ASP A 84 -9.79 24.40 27.96
N LEU A 85 -10.20 24.20 29.22
CA LEU A 85 -10.67 22.90 29.73
C LEU A 85 -11.81 22.32 28.90
N HIS A 86 -12.76 23.15 28.48
CA HIS A 86 -13.87 22.69 27.64
C HIS A 86 -13.39 22.21 26.25
N VAL A 87 -12.49 22.96 25.61
CA VAL A 87 -11.93 22.62 24.29
C VAL A 87 -11.07 21.36 24.35
N LEU A 88 -10.43 21.12 25.49
CA LEU A 88 -9.57 19.96 25.73
C LEU A 88 -10.34 18.67 26.02
N GLY A 89 -11.66 18.72 26.18
CA GLY A 89 -12.47 17.56 26.55
C GLY A 89 -12.23 17.11 28.00
N TYR A 90 -11.87 18.05 28.89
CA TYR A 90 -11.52 17.78 30.28
C TYR A 90 -12.62 17.02 31.03
N PHE A 91 -13.88 17.42 30.87
CA PHE A 91 -15.00 16.85 31.64
C PHE A 91 -15.26 15.37 31.32
N GLU A 92 -15.23 15.00 30.04
CA GLU A 92 -15.39 13.60 29.59
C GLU A 92 -14.21 12.74 30.06
N TRP A 93 -13.00 13.32 30.03
CA TRP A 93 -11.79 12.67 30.52
C TRP A 93 -11.82 12.46 32.04
N LEU A 94 -12.21 13.48 32.82
CA LEU A 94 -12.39 13.40 34.27
C LEU A 94 -13.46 12.36 34.63
N GLU A 95 -14.59 12.32 33.92
CA GLU A 95 -15.64 11.32 34.15
C GLU A 95 -15.11 9.89 33.95
N GLY A 96 -14.30 9.65 32.91
CA GLY A 96 -13.61 8.37 32.72
C GLY A 96 -12.72 8.00 33.91
N LEU A 97 -11.86 8.93 34.32
CA LEU A 97 -10.93 8.73 35.44
C LEU A 97 -11.67 8.44 36.75
N GLU A 98 -12.73 9.19 37.03
CA GLU A 98 -13.58 9.01 38.21
C GLU A 98 -14.16 7.60 38.29
N ARG A 99 -14.47 6.99 37.14
CA ARG A 99 -14.94 5.60 37.03
C ARG A 99 -13.83 4.55 36.97
N GLY A 100 -12.56 4.97 36.97
CA GLY A 100 -11.38 4.10 36.95
C GLY A 100 -10.95 3.65 35.55
N ILE A 101 -11.34 4.37 34.50
CA ILE A 101 -11.13 4.02 33.09
C ILE A 101 -10.43 5.17 32.35
N ALA A 102 -9.38 4.89 31.59
CA ALA A 102 -8.65 5.95 30.87
C ALA A 102 -8.23 5.52 29.45
N ALA A 103 -8.08 6.50 28.57
CA ALA A 103 -7.31 6.35 27.33
C ALA A 103 -5.85 6.76 27.58
N HIS A 104 -4.90 6.15 26.87
CA HIS A 104 -3.50 6.59 26.87
C HIS A 104 -2.88 6.55 25.47
N HIS A 105 -2.59 7.72 24.92
CA HIS A 105 -1.94 7.80 23.61
C HIS A 105 -1.21 9.12 23.36
N ALA A 106 -0.29 9.14 22.39
CA ALA A 106 0.45 10.33 21.96
C ALA A 106 -0.41 11.48 21.38
N GLY A 107 -1.74 11.31 21.29
CA GLY A 107 -2.67 12.38 20.97
C GLY A 107 -3.03 13.29 22.15
N MET A 108 -2.86 12.82 23.39
CA MET A 108 -3.22 13.53 24.62
C MET A 108 -2.19 14.59 24.98
N LEU A 109 -2.62 15.60 25.73
CA LEU A 109 -1.72 16.56 26.34
C LEU A 109 -0.73 15.85 27.30
N PRO A 110 0.52 16.34 27.42
CA PRO A 110 1.49 15.83 28.39
C PRO A 110 0.91 15.71 29.80
N THR A 111 0.30 16.78 30.32
CA THR A 111 -0.33 16.83 31.64
C THR A 111 -1.38 15.73 31.84
N PHE A 112 -2.26 15.50 30.85
CA PHE A 112 -3.29 14.46 30.96
C PHE A 112 -2.68 13.04 30.96
N LYS A 113 -1.61 12.82 30.20
CA LYS A 113 -0.90 11.52 30.22
C LYS A 113 -0.24 11.27 31.56
N GLU A 114 0.43 12.27 32.13
CA GLU A 114 1.08 12.17 33.43
C GLU A 114 0.07 11.89 34.55
N VAL A 115 -1.11 12.52 34.50
CA VAL A 115 -2.21 12.24 35.46
C VAL A 115 -2.72 10.80 35.31
N VAL A 116 -2.97 10.31 34.09
CA VAL A 116 -3.36 8.90 33.87
C VAL A 116 -2.30 7.95 34.40
N GLU A 117 -1.02 8.26 34.17
CA GLU A 117 0.12 7.44 34.62
C GLU A 117 0.18 7.35 36.13
N GLU A 118 0.03 8.47 36.81
CA GLU A 118 0.01 8.54 38.27
C GLU A 118 -1.18 7.82 38.88
N LEU A 119 -2.38 8.06 38.36
CA LEU A 119 -3.60 7.41 38.85
C LEU A 119 -3.55 5.89 38.63
N PHE A 120 -2.93 5.42 37.55
CA PHE A 120 -2.74 4.00 37.30
C PHE A 120 -1.78 3.36 38.32
N VAL A 121 -0.64 4.01 38.59
CA VAL A 121 0.34 3.53 39.60
C VAL A 121 -0.27 3.52 41.00
N ARG A 122 -1.11 4.51 41.33
CA ARG A 122 -1.87 4.58 42.60
C ARG A 122 -3.02 3.56 42.68
N GLY A 123 -3.32 2.83 41.60
CA GLY A 123 -4.42 1.86 41.56
C GLY A 123 -5.83 2.49 41.47
N LEU A 124 -5.91 3.79 41.20
CA LEU A 124 -7.17 4.53 41.03
C LEU A 124 -7.73 4.43 39.61
N VAL A 125 -6.89 4.10 38.62
CA VAL A 125 -7.32 3.71 37.27
C VAL A 125 -7.03 2.23 37.08
N LYS A 126 -8.08 1.44 36.82
CA LYS A 126 -8.00 -0.02 36.74
C LYS A 126 -8.02 -0.53 35.30
N ALA A 127 -8.61 0.22 34.36
CA ALA A 127 -8.65 -0.15 32.95
C ALA A 127 -8.08 0.98 32.07
N VAL A 128 -7.03 0.68 31.29
CA VAL A 128 -6.41 1.65 30.38
C VAL A 128 -6.48 1.14 28.94
N PHE A 129 -7.01 1.96 28.03
CA PHE A 129 -6.99 1.72 26.59
C PHE A 129 -5.83 2.47 25.96
N ALA A 130 -4.76 1.75 25.59
CA ALA A 130 -3.50 2.36 25.20
C ALA A 130 -3.08 2.06 23.76
N THR A 131 -2.36 2.99 23.14
CA THR A 131 -1.61 2.68 21.91
C THR A 131 -0.27 2.02 22.21
N GLU A 132 0.32 1.35 21.22
CA GLU A 132 1.62 0.66 21.32
C GLU A 132 2.75 1.50 21.94
N THR A 133 2.72 2.84 21.79
CA THR A 133 3.75 3.73 22.35
C THR A 133 3.89 3.62 23.86
N LEU A 134 2.86 3.16 24.56
CA LEU A 134 2.92 2.94 26.00
C LEU A 134 3.95 1.87 26.38
N ALA A 135 4.12 0.84 25.54
CA ALA A 135 5.02 -0.27 25.82
C ALA A 135 6.50 0.11 25.76
N LEU A 136 6.86 1.29 25.26
CA LEU A 136 8.24 1.67 24.93
C LEU A 136 8.95 2.61 25.92
N GLY A 137 8.35 3.02 27.05
CA GLY A 137 9.07 3.99 27.90
C GLY A 137 8.47 4.48 29.20
N ILE A 138 7.42 3.84 29.74
CA ILE A 138 6.79 4.30 30.99
C ILE A 138 6.69 3.14 31.98
N ASN A 139 6.88 3.40 33.27
CA ASN A 139 6.73 2.41 34.35
C ASN A 139 5.25 2.27 34.77
N MET A 140 4.45 1.63 33.91
CA MET A 140 3.06 1.25 34.23
C MET A 140 2.85 -0.26 34.01
N PRO A 141 3.30 -1.11 34.95
CA PRO A 141 3.02 -2.54 34.89
C PRO A 141 1.57 -2.83 35.29
N ALA A 142 0.90 -3.68 34.53
CA ALA A 142 -0.47 -4.11 34.77
C ALA A 142 -0.49 -5.57 35.23
N ARG A 143 -1.56 -6.01 35.90
CA ARG A 143 -1.74 -7.44 36.17
C ARG A 143 -2.02 -8.20 34.87
N SER A 144 -2.83 -7.59 34.01
CA SER A 144 -3.24 -8.18 32.74
C SER A 144 -3.03 -7.24 31.55
N VAL A 145 -2.75 -7.83 30.39
CA VAL A 145 -2.71 -7.14 29.10
C VAL A 145 -3.73 -7.79 28.16
N VAL A 146 -4.50 -6.97 27.45
CA VAL A 146 -5.48 -7.40 26.45
C VAL A 146 -5.05 -6.92 25.07
N LEU A 147 -5.03 -7.83 24.09
CA LEU A 147 -4.76 -7.53 22.69
C LEU A 147 -6.03 -7.75 21.87
N GLU A 148 -6.61 -6.67 21.35
CA GLU A 148 -7.81 -6.78 20.49
C GLU A 148 -7.46 -7.31 19.11
N LYS A 149 -6.34 -6.87 18.55
CA LYS A 149 -5.90 -7.18 17.18
C LYS A 149 -4.42 -7.52 17.19
N LEU A 150 -4.00 -8.35 16.24
CA LEU A 150 -2.59 -8.68 15.99
C LEU A 150 -2.08 -8.04 14.68
N VAL A 151 -2.84 -7.08 14.16
CA VAL A 151 -2.55 -6.37 12.90
C VAL A 151 -2.57 -4.88 13.18
N LYS A 152 -1.55 -4.16 12.71
CA LYS A 152 -1.42 -2.71 12.86
C LYS A 152 -1.21 -2.01 11.52
N TRP A 153 -1.54 -0.72 11.47
CA TRP A 153 -1.28 0.13 10.32
C TRP A 153 0.09 0.81 10.45
N ASN A 154 1.01 0.54 9.53
CA ASN A 154 2.37 1.12 9.57
C ASN A 154 2.50 2.47 8.82
N GLY A 155 1.39 3.04 8.33
CA GLY A 155 1.37 4.23 7.50
C GLY A 155 1.06 3.97 6.02
N GLU A 156 1.36 2.75 5.54
CA GLU A 156 1.20 2.36 4.13
C GLU A 156 0.27 1.16 3.95
N GLN A 157 0.37 0.18 4.86
CA GLN A 157 -0.40 -1.05 4.81
C GLN A 157 -0.69 -1.59 6.21
N HIS A 158 -1.69 -2.48 6.30
CA HIS A 158 -1.92 -3.30 7.48
C HIS A 158 -0.88 -4.42 7.50
N VAL A 159 -0.11 -4.52 8.58
CA VAL A 159 0.93 -5.52 8.80
C VAL A 159 0.67 -6.25 10.10
N ASP A 160 1.00 -7.54 10.13
CA ASP A 160 0.99 -8.32 11.36
C ASP A 160 2.03 -7.78 12.34
N ILE A 161 1.74 -7.85 13.63
CA ILE A 161 2.70 -7.52 14.68
C ILE A 161 3.87 -8.50 14.64
N THR A 162 5.06 -8.00 14.93
CA THR A 162 6.25 -8.84 15.02
C THR A 162 6.31 -9.55 16.39
N PRO A 163 7.05 -10.67 16.52
CA PRO A 163 7.24 -11.31 17.81
C PRO A 163 7.82 -10.37 18.87
N GLY A 164 8.77 -9.51 18.48
CA GLY A 164 9.37 -8.55 19.41
C GLY A 164 8.36 -7.51 19.93
N GLU A 165 7.48 -7.02 19.05
CA GLU A 165 6.38 -6.12 19.44
C GLU A 165 5.37 -6.85 20.35
N TYR A 166 5.00 -8.09 20.01
CA TYR A 166 4.12 -8.91 20.84
C TYR A 166 4.70 -9.05 22.27
N THR A 167 5.96 -9.43 22.40
CA THR A 167 6.64 -9.56 23.70
C THR A 167 6.75 -8.24 24.45
N GLN A 168 6.95 -7.11 23.76
CA GLN A 168 6.96 -5.78 24.40
C GLN A 168 5.58 -5.41 24.97
N LEU A 169 4.51 -5.74 24.24
CA LEU A 169 3.13 -5.48 24.68
C LEU A 169 2.78 -6.40 25.86
N THR A 170 2.93 -7.71 25.71
CA THR A 170 2.55 -8.69 26.74
C THR A 170 3.47 -8.66 27.95
N GLY A 171 4.73 -8.23 27.79
CA GLY A 171 5.67 -8.05 28.90
C GLY A 171 5.30 -6.93 29.88
N ARG A 172 4.21 -6.20 29.62
CA ARG A 172 3.58 -5.27 30.57
C ARG A 172 2.65 -5.95 31.57
N ALA A 173 2.29 -7.22 31.34
CA ALA A 173 1.52 -8.02 32.27
C ALA A 173 2.44 -8.59 33.37
N GLY A 174 1.94 -8.60 34.61
CA GLY A 174 2.66 -9.03 35.81
C GLY A 174 3.44 -7.88 36.45
N ARG A 175 3.04 -7.50 37.66
CA ARG A 175 3.71 -6.50 38.50
C ARG A 175 4.74 -7.17 39.40
N ARG A 176 5.99 -6.73 39.29
CA ARG A 176 7.10 -7.27 40.11
C ARG A 176 6.82 -7.09 41.59
N GLY A 177 6.97 -8.16 42.36
CA GLY A 177 6.79 -8.16 43.81
C GLY A 177 5.35 -8.14 44.29
N ILE A 178 4.36 -8.14 43.37
CA ILE A 178 2.92 -8.13 43.71
C ILE A 178 2.21 -9.32 43.06
N ASP A 179 2.40 -9.52 41.75
CA ASP A 179 1.74 -10.60 41.02
C ASP A 179 2.64 -11.84 40.92
N VAL A 180 2.06 -13.03 41.15
CA VAL A 180 2.74 -14.32 40.95
C VAL A 180 2.91 -14.62 39.47
N GLU A 181 1.91 -14.28 38.66
CA GLU A 181 1.88 -14.47 37.22
C GLU A 181 1.28 -13.24 36.52
N GLY A 182 1.72 -13.00 35.27
CA GLY A 182 1.17 -11.97 34.41
C GLY A 182 0.27 -12.59 33.35
N HIS A 183 -0.90 -11.99 33.11
CA HIS A 183 -1.88 -12.54 32.17
C HIS A 183 -1.90 -11.77 30.86
N ALA A 184 -1.74 -12.47 29.73
CA ALA A 184 -1.89 -11.91 28.39
C ALA A 184 -3.12 -12.53 27.71
N VAL A 185 -4.13 -11.70 27.45
CA VAL A 185 -5.41 -12.12 26.85
C VAL A 185 -5.48 -11.61 25.41
N VAL A 186 -5.57 -12.52 24.44
CA VAL A 186 -5.76 -12.17 23.03
C VAL A 186 -7.22 -12.43 22.65
N LEU A 187 -7.93 -11.40 22.20
CA LEU A 187 -9.33 -11.55 21.78
C LEU A 187 -9.40 -12.28 20.44
N TRP A 188 -10.13 -13.39 20.44
CA TRP A 188 -10.34 -14.19 19.23
C TRP A 188 -11.11 -13.41 18.16
N GLN A 189 -10.60 -13.45 16.93
CA GLN A 189 -11.25 -12.91 15.74
C GLN A 189 -11.25 -13.96 14.62
N ARG A 190 -12.29 -13.98 13.79
CA ARG A 190 -12.43 -14.93 12.67
C ARG A 190 -11.26 -14.94 11.69
N THR A 191 -10.60 -13.80 11.53
CA THR A 191 -9.46 -13.62 10.61
C THR A 191 -8.13 -13.99 11.23
N MET A 192 -8.09 -14.38 12.51
CA MET A 192 -6.87 -14.73 13.23
C MET A 192 -6.54 -16.21 13.02
N ASP A 193 -5.29 -16.50 12.68
CA ASP A 193 -4.75 -17.86 12.66
C ASP A 193 -4.13 -18.20 14.03
N PRO A 194 -4.64 -19.21 14.76
CA PRO A 194 -4.06 -19.65 16.03
C PRO A 194 -2.58 -20.05 15.91
N ALA A 195 -2.18 -20.64 14.77
CA ALA A 195 -0.80 -21.07 14.57
C ALA A 195 0.16 -19.87 14.48
N ALA A 196 -0.28 -18.79 13.81
CA ALA A 196 0.46 -17.54 13.78
C ALA A 196 0.63 -16.93 15.18
N LEU A 197 -0.43 -16.93 16.01
CA LEU A 197 -0.35 -16.47 17.40
C LEU A 197 0.61 -17.33 18.24
N ALA A 198 0.55 -18.66 18.10
CA ALA A 198 1.50 -19.55 18.76
C ALA A 198 2.95 -19.28 18.31
N GLY A 199 3.16 -18.97 17.03
CA GLY A 199 4.45 -18.55 16.50
C GLY A 199 4.96 -17.25 17.11
N LEU A 200 4.09 -16.25 17.31
CA LEU A 200 4.44 -15.00 18.01
C LEU A 200 4.86 -15.26 19.46
N ALA A 201 4.07 -16.06 20.19
CA ALA A 201 4.33 -16.35 21.61
C ALA A 201 5.54 -17.28 21.83
N GLY A 202 5.82 -18.19 20.91
CA GLY A 202 6.91 -19.16 21.02
C GLY A 202 8.28 -18.65 20.57
N THR A 203 8.33 -17.53 19.82
CA THR A 203 9.59 -17.00 19.30
C THR A 203 10.42 -16.39 20.43
N ARG A 204 11.67 -16.85 20.59
CA ARG A 204 12.62 -16.34 21.60
C ARG A 204 13.74 -15.48 21.03
N THR A 205 13.83 -15.37 19.71
CA THR A 205 14.87 -14.61 19.01
C THR A 205 14.25 -13.47 18.21
N TYR A 206 14.68 -12.25 18.50
CA TYR A 206 14.15 -11.03 17.87
C TYR A 206 15.28 -10.38 17.06
N PRO A 207 15.41 -10.70 15.76
CA PRO A 207 16.49 -10.13 14.96
C PRO A 207 16.28 -8.62 14.82
N LEU A 208 17.18 -7.83 15.40
CA LEU A 208 17.21 -6.39 15.22
C LEU A 208 17.52 -6.09 13.75
N ARG A 209 16.63 -5.42 13.02
CA ARG A 209 16.86 -5.00 11.63
C ARG A 209 17.19 -3.51 11.59
N SER A 210 18.28 -3.16 10.92
CA SER A 210 18.64 -1.76 10.74
C SER A 210 17.62 -1.04 9.86
N SER A 211 17.10 0.08 10.34
CA SER A 211 16.26 1.01 9.56
C SER A 211 17.08 2.14 8.91
N PHE A 212 18.40 2.09 9.04
CA PHE A 212 19.31 3.13 8.62
C PHE A 212 19.22 3.40 7.11
N LYS A 213 19.07 4.68 6.76
CA LYS A 213 19.06 5.17 5.37
C LYS A 213 19.77 6.54 5.32
N PRO A 214 20.65 6.77 4.35
CA PRO A 214 21.23 8.08 4.12
C PRO A 214 20.15 9.15 3.87
N SER A 215 20.23 10.27 4.59
CA SER A 215 19.38 11.45 4.39
C SER A 215 20.20 12.61 3.79
N TYR A 216 19.53 13.66 3.30
CA TYR A 216 20.21 14.83 2.73
C TYR A 216 21.05 15.56 3.78
N ASN A 217 20.45 15.90 4.93
CA ASN A 217 21.17 16.50 6.05
C ASN A 217 22.38 15.67 6.48
N MET A 218 22.21 14.35 6.64
CA MET A 218 23.31 13.47 7.04
C MET A 218 24.43 13.47 5.99
N ALA A 219 24.10 13.39 4.70
CA ALA A 219 25.09 13.36 3.64
C ALA A 219 25.95 14.63 3.63
N VAL A 220 25.32 15.80 3.80
CA VAL A 220 26.06 17.07 3.90
C VAL A 220 26.96 17.10 5.14
N ASN A 221 26.45 16.69 6.30
CA ASN A 221 27.22 16.66 7.54
C ASN A 221 28.43 15.71 7.46
N LEU A 222 28.25 14.53 6.86
CA LEU A 222 29.33 13.57 6.65
C LEU A 222 30.39 14.10 5.68
N VAL A 223 29.98 14.64 4.54
CA VAL A 223 30.92 15.25 3.57
C VAL A 223 31.67 16.43 4.21
N SER A 224 30.99 17.27 5.01
CA SER A 224 31.62 18.38 5.70
C SER A 224 32.72 17.97 6.69
N GLN A 225 32.57 16.81 7.34
CA GLN A 225 33.50 16.37 8.39
C GLN A 225 34.60 15.44 7.86
N PHE A 226 34.26 14.57 6.92
CA PHE A 226 35.13 13.46 6.50
C PHE A 226 35.49 13.49 5.00
N GLY A 227 34.85 14.35 4.20
CA GLY A 227 34.91 14.29 2.75
C GLY A 227 34.09 13.13 2.17
N ARG A 228 33.87 13.12 0.85
CA ARG A 228 32.94 12.16 0.21
C ARG A 228 33.46 10.72 0.28
N HIS A 229 34.74 10.50 -0.02
CA HIS A 229 35.32 9.16 -0.08
C HIS A 229 35.28 8.46 1.28
N ARG A 230 35.79 9.11 2.33
CA ARG A 230 35.79 8.55 3.69
C ARG A 230 34.37 8.39 4.24
N SER A 231 33.46 9.30 3.92
CA SER A 231 32.04 9.16 4.29
C SER A 231 31.41 7.91 3.68
N ARG A 232 31.75 7.60 2.42
CA ARG A 232 31.29 6.39 1.74
C ARG A 232 31.79 5.13 2.45
N GLU A 233 33.08 5.07 2.79
CA GLU A 233 33.66 3.95 3.55
C GLU A 233 33.02 3.78 4.94
N LEU A 234 32.74 4.89 5.65
CA LEU A 234 32.04 4.85 6.94
C LEU A 234 30.62 4.27 6.82
N LEU A 235 29.92 4.51 5.71
CA LEU A 235 28.61 3.93 5.48
C LEU A 235 28.69 2.44 5.14
N GLU A 236 29.79 1.98 4.56
CA GLU A 236 30.06 0.58 4.29
C GLU A 236 30.34 -0.23 5.57
N THR A 237 30.77 0.43 6.65
CA THR A 237 30.91 -0.22 7.98
C THR A 237 29.64 -0.15 8.83
N SER A 238 28.53 0.37 8.30
CA SER A 238 27.27 0.51 9.03
C SER A 238 26.61 -0.83 9.37
N PHE A 239 25.83 -0.88 10.45
CA PHE A 239 25.10 -2.09 10.84
C PHE A 239 24.14 -2.59 9.74
N ALA A 240 23.54 -1.67 8.98
CA ALA A 240 22.69 -2.04 7.84
C ALA A 240 23.49 -2.75 6.74
N GLN A 241 24.73 -2.32 6.50
CA GLN A 241 25.62 -2.94 5.55
C GLN A 241 26.09 -4.32 6.04
N PHE A 242 26.53 -4.43 7.30
CA PHE A 242 26.88 -5.70 7.93
C PHE A 242 25.76 -6.76 7.79
N GLN A 243 24.49 -6.36 7.97
CA GLN A 243 23.36 -7.25 7.79
C GLN A 243 23.15 -7.68 6.33
N ALA A 244 23.36 -6.78 5.38
CA ALA A 244 23.30 -7.10 3.96
C ALA A 244 24.39 -8.10 3.56
N ASP A 245 25.61 -7.91 4.08
CA ASP A 245 26.75 -8.80 3.83
C ASP A 245 26.55 -10.18 4.47
N LYS A 246 26.06 -10.23 5.72
CA LYS A 246 25.71 -11.50 6.38
C LYS A 246 24.64 -12.28 5.61
N ALA A 247 23.64 -11.60 5.06
CA ALA A 247 22.60 -12.22 4.25
C ALA A 247 23.11 -12.76 2.90
N VAL A 248 24.30 -12.32 2.47
CA VAL A 248 24.97 -12.74 1.24
C VAL A 248 25.84 -13.98 1.45
N VAL A 249 26.42 -14.21 2.63
CA VAL A 249 27.33 -15.36 2.90
C VAL A 249 26.75 -16.70 2.46
N GLY A 250 25.47 -16.95 2.73
CA GLY A 250 24.80 -18.19 2.29
C GLY A 250 24.65 -18.28 0.76
N ILE A 251 24.44 -17.15 0.09
CA ILE A 251 24.37 -17.05 -1.36
C ILE A 251 25.77 -17.25 -1.97
N SER A 252 26.81 -16.66 -1.39
CA SER A 252 28.20 -16.84 -1.83
C SER A 252 28.63 -18.31 -1.77
N ARG A 253 28.31 -19.02 -0.68
CA ARG A 253 28.54 -20.48 -0.59
C ARG A 253 27.77 -21.25 -1.66
N GLN A 254 26.58 -20.81 -2.02
CA GLN A 254 25.82 -21.43 -3.11
C GLN A 254 26.46 -21.17 -4.48
N VAL A 255 26.96 -19.96 -4.72
CA VAL A 255 27.71 -19.62 -5.95
C VAL A 255 28.94 -20.51 -6.08
N GLN A 256 29.75 -20.61 -5.03
CA GLN A 256 30.93 -21.49 -5.03
C GLN A 256 30.58 -22.95 -5.35
N ARG A 257 29.55 -23.51 -4.71
CA ARG A 257 29.08 -24.87 -5.04
C ARG A 257 28.58 -25.01 -6.48
N ASN A 258 27.95 -23.97 -7.02
CA ASN A 258 27.53 -23.99 -8.41
C ASN A 258 28.73 -23.89 -9.37
N GLU A 259 29.77 -23.11 -9.04
CA GLU A 259 31.00 -23.01 -9.81
C GLU A 259 31.73 -24.35 -9.90
N GLU A 260 31.82 -25.07 -8.77
CA GLU A 260 32.33 -26.45 -8.75
C GLU A 260 31.49 -27.39 -9.64
N GLY A 261 30.15 -27.28 -9.57
CA GLY A 261 29.25 -28.04 -10.42
C GLY A 261 29.37 -27.68 -11.92
N LEU A 262 29.63 -26.41 -12.24
CA LEU A 262 29.89 -25.95 -13.60
C LEU A 262 31.16 -26.58 -14.15
N GLU A 263 32.22 -26.65 -13.35
CA GLU A 263 33.46 -27.32 -13.73
C GLU A 263 33.23 -28.82 -13.98
N GLY A 264 32.50 -29.50 -13.10
CA GLY A 264 32.15 -30.91 -13.28
C GLY A 264 31.34 -31.17 -14.55
N TYR A 265 30.38 -30.30 -14.88
CA TYR A 265 29.62 -30.40 -16.12
C TYR A 265 30.46 -30.07 -17.36
N ARG A 266 31.39 -29.12 -17.26
CA ARG A 266 32.33 -28.78 -18.34
C ARG A 266 33.24 -29.97 -18.66
N ALA A 267 33.82 -30.62 -17.65
CA ALA A 267 34.61 -31.82 -17.85
C ALA A 267 33.78 -32.94 -18.52
N SER A 268 32.52 -33.12 -18.10
CA SER A 268 31.62 -34.17 -18.60
C SER A 268 31.07 -33.93 -20.01
N MET A 269 31.12 -32.68 -20.51
CA MET A 269 30.69 -32.35 -21.87
C MET A 269 31.83 -32.34 -22.89
N THR A 270 33.05 -32.67 -22.48
CA THR A 270 34.24 -32.71 -23.36
C THR A 270 34.02 -33.73 -24.49
N CYS A 271 34.16 -33.28 -25.74
CA CYS A 271 34.03 -34.13 -26.91
C CYS A 271 35.40 -34.43 -27.51
N HIS A 272 35.62 -35.67 -27.97
CA HIS A 272 36.86 -36.06 -28.64
C HIS A 272 37.08 -35.37 -30.00
N LEU A 273 36.02 -34.79 -30.59
CA LEU A 273 36.08 -34.12 -31.91
C LEU A 273 36.33 -32.60 -31.83
N GLY A 274 36.35 -32.01 -30.63
CA GLY A 274 36.58 -30.57 -30.45
C GLY A 274 35.79 -29.94 -29.31
N ASP A 275 35.72 -28.61 -29.31
CA ASP A 275 35.06 -27.84 -28.25
C ASP A 275 33.54 -27.97 -28.31
N PHE A 276 32.98 -28.78 -27.40
CA PHE A 276 31.54 -28.95 -27.32
C PHE A 276 30.83 -27.76 -26.65
N ASP A 277 31.52 -26.90 -25.88
CA ASP A 277 30.93 -25.69 -25.29
C ASP A 277 30.52 -24.70 -26.38
N GLU A 278 31.39 -24.50 -27.37
CA GLU A 278 31.07 -23.71 -28.56
C GLU A 278 29.87 -24.29 -29.32
N TYR A 279 29.85 -25.60 -29.54
CA TYR A 279 28.73 -26.28 -30.20
C TYR A 279 27.40 -26.14 -29.43
N ALA A 280 27.44 -26.31 -28.10
CA ALA A 280 26.28 -26.16 -27.22
C ALA A 280 25.76 -24.72 -27.19
N ARG A 281 26.66 -23.73 -27.18
CA ARG A 281 26.34 -22.29 -27.29
C ARG A 281 25.62 -21.99 -28.60
N LEU A 282 26.15 -22.46 -29.74
CA LEU A 282 25.52 -22.25 -31.06
C LEU A 282 24.12 -22.87 -31.15
N ARG A 283 23.92 -24.10 -30.65
CA ARG A 283 22.58 -24.74 -30.59
C ARG A 283 21.61 -23.93 -29.74
N ARG A 284 22.10 -23.35 -28.64
CA ARG A 284 21.29 -22.54 -27.75
C ARG A 284 20.93 -21.19 -28.36
N GLU A 285 21.87 -20.48 -28.98
CA GLU A 285 21.60 -19.23 -29.68
C GLU A 285 20.55 -19.42 -30.77
N LEU A 286 20.63 -20.53 -31.51
CA LEU A 286 19.60 -20.92 -32.48
C LEU A 286 18.23 -21.08 -31.80
N LYS A 287 18.15 -21.85 -30.71
CA LYS A 287 16.90 -22.08 -29.97
C LYS A 287 16.34 -20.79 -29.35
N ASP A 288 17.19 -19.95 -28.79
CA ASP A 288 16.81 -18.68 -28.17
C ASP A 288 16.29 -17.71 -29.26
N ARG A 289 16.93 -17.65 -30.44
CA ARG A 289 16.48 -16.86 -31.60
C ARG A 289 15.16 -17.36 -32.17
N GLU A 290 14.99 -18.68 -32.34
CA GLU A 290 13.73 -19.30 -32.78
C GLU A 290 12.59 -19.00 -31.79
N THR A 291 12.87 -19.08 -30.49
CA THR A 291 11.90 -18.78 -29.43
C THR A 291 11.51 -17.30 -29.44
N GLU A 292 12.48 -16.40 -29.60
CA GLU A 292 12.23 -14.96 -29.67
C GLU A 292 11.38 -14.59 -30.90
N LEU A 293 11.71 -15.11 -32.09
CA LEU A 293 10.89 -14.91 -33.29
C LEU A 293 9.49 -15.50 -33.16
N ALA A 294 9.35 -16.67 -32.52
CA ALA A 294 8.05 -17.25 -32.23
C ALA A 294 7.23 -16.36 -31.29
N ARG A 295 7.87 -15.77 -30.27
CA ARG A 295 7.25 -14.84 -29.32
C ARG A 295 6.85 -13.53 -29.99
N GLN A 296 7.72 -12.95 -30.81
CA GLN A 296 7.46 -11.74 -31.59
C GLN A 296 6.31 -11.96 -32.58
N GLY A 297 6.33 -13.06 -33.33
CA GLY A 297 5.25 -13.42 -34.24
C GLY A 297 3.93 -13.66 -33.50
N ALA A 298 3.95 -14.28 -32.31
CA ALA A 298 2.75 -14.43 -31.48
C ALA A 298 2.24 -13.08 -30.96
N ALA A 299 3.12 -12.17 -30.56
CA ALA A 299 2.76 -10.82 -30.11
C ALA A 299 2.17 -9.98 -31.26
N GLN A 300 2.79 -10.02 -32.45
CA GLN A 300 2.29 -9.36 -33.65
C GLN A 300 0.91 -9.89 -34.06
N ARG A 301 0.72 -11.22 -34.08
CA ARG A 301 -0.59 -11.82 -34.37
C ARG A 301 -1.66 -11.42 -33.36
N ARG A 302 -1.32 -11.38 -32.06
CA ARG A 302 -2.24 -10.89 -31.01
C ARG A 302 -2.58 -9.41 -31.18
N ALA A 303 -1.60 -8.58 -31.53
CA ALA A 303 -1.84 -7.15 -31.80
C ALA A 303 -2.74 -6.95 -33.02
N ALA A 304 -2.48 -7.68 -34.12
CA ALA A 304 -3.31 -7.67 -35.32
C ALA A 304 -4.74 -8.19 -35.03
N ALA A 305 -4.87 -9.22 -34.18
CA ALA A 305 -6.17 -9.72 -33.73
C ALA A 305 -6.92 -8.69 -32.90
N ALA A 306 -6.25 -7.99 -31.98
CA ALA A 306 -6.86 -6.90 -31.22
C ALA A 306 -7.38 -5.78 -32.13
N VAL A 307 -6.59 -5.34 -33.12
CA VAL A 307 -7.02 -4.33 -34.11
C VAL A 307 -8.21 -4.82 -34.94
N ALA A 308 -8.25 -6.10 -35.30
CA ALA A 308 -9.38 -6.67 -36.02
C ALA A 308 -10.65 -6.72 -35.15
N LEU A 309 -10.52 -7.07 -33.87
CA LEU A 309 -11.63 -7.06 -32.90
C LEU A 309 -12.19 -5.64 -32.69
N GLU A 310 -11.35 -4.60 -32.74
CA GLU A 310 -11.81 -3.20 -32.62
C GLU A 310 -12.69 -2.75 -33.80
N LYS A 311 -12.53 -3.36 -34.98
CA LYS A 311 -13.32 -3.05 -36.18
C LYS A 311 -14.71 -3.68 -36.17
N LEU A 312 -14.95 -4.66 -35.29
CA LEU A 312 -16.22 -5.38 -35.20
C LEU A 312 -17.35 -4.47 -34.72
N ARG A 313 -18.53 -4.65 -35.28
CA ARG A 313 -19.76 -3.92 -34.95
C ARG A 313 -20.83 -4.87 -34.42
N PRO A 314 -21.78 -4.35 -33.61
CA PRO A 314 -22.97 -5.12 -33.25
C PRO A 314 -23.70 -5.61 -34.51
N GLY A 315 -23.96 -6.92 -34.56
CA GLY A 315 -24.59 -7.60 -35.67
C GLY A 315 -23.61 -8.31 -36.61
N ASP A 316 -22.30 -8.15 -36.45
CA ASP A 316 -21.33 -8.87 -37.29
C ASP A 316 -21.28 -10.36 -36.91
N VAL A 317 -21.29 -11.22 -37.93
CA VAL A 317 -21.12 -12.66 -37.79
C VAL A 317 -19.64 -12.97 -37.97
N ILE A 318 -19.04 -13.58 -36.96
CA ILE A 318 -17.62 -13.94 -36.93
C ILE A 318 -17.45 -15.45 -36.71
N HIS A 319 -16.27 -15.95 -37.02
CA HIS A 319 -15.86 -17.30 -36.66
C HIS A 319 -14.80 -17.26 -35.57
N VAL A 320 -15.08 -17.89 -34.43
CA VAL A 320 -14.12 -18.03 -33.33
C VAL A 320 -13.18 -19.20 -33.66
N PRO A 321 -11.88 -18.95 -33.87
CA PRO A 321 -10.97 -19.96 -34.43
C PRO A 321 -10.58 -21.07 -33.44
N THR A 322 -10.53 -20.78 -32.13
CA THR A 322 -10.03 -21.70 -31.10
C THR A 322 -10.77 -21.53 -29.78
N GLY A 323 -10.70 -22.55 -28.92
CA GLY A 323 -11.27 -22.51 -27.56
C GLY A 323 -12.60 -23.25 -27.43
N LYS A 324 -13.21 -23.16 -26.24
CA LYS A 324 -14.47 -23.86 -25.92
C LYS A 324 -15.66 -23.36 -26.74
N PHE A 325 -15.59 -22.13 -27.22
CA PHE A 325 -16.64 -21.47 -27.99
C PHE A 325 -16.28 -21.34 -29.47
N ALA A 326 -15.41 -22.22 -29.98
CA ALA A 326 -15.02 -22.23 -31.38
C ALA A 326 -16.22 -22.45 -32.31
N GLY A 327 -16.21 -21.80 -33.47
CA GLY A 327 -17.30 -21.84 -34.45
C GLY A 327 -17.99 -20.48 -34.66
N LEU A 328 -19.15 -20.51 -35.33
CA LEU A 328 -19.90 -19.31 -35.68
C LEU A 328 -20.47 -18.58 -34.45
N ALA A 329 -20.24 -17.28 -34.38
CA ALA A 329 -20.72 -16.41 -33.32
C ALA A 329 -21.19 -15.07 -33.88
N LEU A 330 -22.26 -14.53 -33.28
CA LEU A 330 -22.79 -13.20 -33.59
C LEU A 330 -22.32 -12.19 -32.54
N VAL A 331 -21.72 -11.08 -32.97
CA VAL A 331 -21.27 -10.01 -32.08
C VAL A 331 -22.48 -9.20 -31.59
N LEU A 332 -22.73 -9.23 -30.28
CA LEU A 332 -23.79 -8.46 -29.64
C LEU A 332 -23.29 -7.09 -29.16
N ASP A 333 -22.08 -7.06 -28.62
CA ASP A 333 -21.40 -5.86 -28.13
C ASP A 333 -19.89 -6.04 -28.37
N PRO A 334 -19.22 -5.16 -29.12
CA PRO A 334 -17.80 -5.30 -29.43
C PRO A 334 -16.89 -5.14 -28.20
N GLY A 335 -17.42 -4.65 -27.07
CA GLY A 335 -16.66 -4.60 -25.81
C GLY A 335 -15.46 -3.64 -25.84
N LEU A 336 -15.52 -2.64 -26.73
CA LEU A 336 -14.59 -1.52 -26.74
C LEU A 336 -14.73 -0.74 -25.42
N PRO A 337 -13.63 -0.30 -24.78
CA PRO A 337 -13.71 0.54 -23.60
C PRO A 337 -14.44 1.82 -23.98
N ALA A 338 -15.69 1.95 -23.51
CA ALA A 338 -16.46 3.16 -23.72
C ALA A 338 -15.69 4.33 -23.11
N GLY A 339 -15.36 5.31 -23.96
CA GLY A 339 -14.92 6.62 -23.49
C GLY A 339 -15.99 7.16 -22.53
N ARG A 340 -15.69 7.08 -21.22
CA ARG A 340 -16.31 7.84 -20.14
C ARG A 340 -17.85 7.88 -20.16
N VAL A 341 -18.49 6.83 -19.63
CA VAL A 341 -19.82 6.93 -18.99
C VAL A 341 -19.75 6.20 -17.64
N GLY A 342 -20.19 6.90 -16.59
CA GLY A 342 -19.84 6.61 -15.20
C GLY A 342 -20.37 5.30 -14.60
N GLY A 343 -19.68 4.86 -13.54
CA GLY A 343 -20.14 3.82 -12.61
C GLY A 343 -19.20 2.63 -12.49
N HIS A 344 -18.55 2.50 -11.32
CA HIS A 344 -17.72 1.39 -10.84
C HIS A 344 -16.38 1.09 -11.54
N ARG A 345 -15.31 1.61 -10.91
CA ARG A 345 -13.92 1.20 -11.15
C ARG A 345 -13.66 -0.20 -10.58
N GLY A 346 -13.67 -1.21 -11.44
CA GLY A 346 -12.99 -2.49 -11.23
C GLY A 346 -11.57 -2.42 -11.81
N MET A 347 -10.62 -2.97 -11.06
CA MET A 347 -9.18 -2.96 -11.31
C MET A 347 -8.78 -4.04 -12.34
N GLU A 348 -9.28 -3.95 -13.57
CA GLU A 348 -8.97 -4.91 -14.65
C GLU A 348 -8.83 -4.18 -15.99
N TYR A 349 -7.73 -3.45 -16.19
CA TYR A 349 -7.47 -2.71 -17.44
C TYR A 349 -6.13 -3.11 -18.03
N HIS A 350 -5.99 -4.38 -18.42
CA HIS A 350 -4.78 -4.85 -19.12
C HIS A 350 -5.02 -5.87 -20.25
N ASP A 351 -6.26 -6.22 -20.61
CA ASP A 351 -6.50 -7.45 -21.39
C ASP A 351 -7.22 -7.31 -22.75
N GLY A 352 -7.17 -6.11 -23.36
CA GLY A 352 -7.69 -5.87 -24.72
C GLY A 352 -9.23 -5.85 -24.86
N PRO A 353 -9.76 -5.67 -26.08
CA PRO A 353 -11.20 -5.67 -26.35
C PRO A 353 -11.82 -7.06 -26.09
N ARG A 354 -12.95 -7.09 -25.35
CA ARG A 354 -13.64 -8.34 -24.95
C ARG A 354 -15.07 -8.38 -25.52
N PRO A 355 -15.26 -8.83 -26.77
CA PRO A 355 -16.56 -8.84 -27.41
C PRO A 355 -17.52 -9.80 -26.71
N LEU A 356 -18.75 -9.35 -26.49
CA LEU A 356 -19.88 -10.17 -26.09
C LEU A 356 -20.49 -10.79 -27.34
N VAL A 357 -20.49 -12.11 -27.43
CA VAL A 357 -21.02 -12.84 -28.58
C VAL A 357 -22.12 -13.83 -28.20
N LEU A 358 -23.00 -14.12 -29.15
CA LEU A 358 -23.93 -15.24 -29.13
C LEU A 358 -23.38 -16.36 -30.02
N THR A 359 -23.03 -17.50 -29.45
CA THR A 359 -22.59 -18.67 -30.23
C THR A 359 -23.78 -19.37 -30.89
N ALA A 360 -23.53 -20.12 -31.96
CA ALA A 360 -24.53 -20.99 -32.57
C ALA A 360 -25.18 -21.94 -31.54
N GLU A 361 -24.47 -22.36 -30.51
CA GLU A 361 -24.96 -23.20 -29.40
C GLU A 361 -25.85 -22.47 -28.38
N ARG A 362 -26.32 -21.24 -28.67
CA ARG A 362 -27.25 -20.46 -27.84
C ARG A 362 -26.61 -19.92 -26.54
N GLN A 363 -25.29 -19.83 -26.50
CA GLN A 363 -24.56 -19.31 -25.34
C GLN A 363 -24.15 -17.86 -25.56
N VAL A 364 -24.40 -17.01 -24.55
CA VAL A 364 -23.95 -15.61 -24.55
C VAL A 364 -22.74 -15.49 -23.63
N LYS A 365 -21.58 -15.15 -24.18
CA LYS A 365 -20.32 -15.05 -23.44
C LYS A 365 -19.47 -13.88 -23.92
N ARG A 366 -18.71 -13.29 -22.99
CA ARG A 366 -17.62 -12.37 -23.32
C ARG A 366 -16.39 -13.21 -23.61
N LEU A 367 -15.86 -13.08 -24.82
CA LEU A 367 -14.64 -13.75 -25.24
C LEU A 367 -13.43 -12.88 -24.90
N ALA A 368 -12.31 -13.54 -24.61
CA ALA A 368 -11.06 -12.87 -24.28
C ALA A 368 -10.10 -12.93 -25.48
N SER A 369 -9.04 -12.12 -25.43
CA SER A 369 -8.00 -12.08 -26.48
C SER A 369 -7.35 -13.45 -26.76
N ILE A 370 -7.40 -14.38 -25.80
CA ILE A 370 -6.89 -15.76 -25.96
C ILE A 370 -7.71 -16.61 -26.94
N ASP A 371 -9.01 -16.31 -27.12
CA ASP A 371 -9.90 -17.03 -28.02
C ASP A 371 -9.63 -16.67 -29.50
N PHE A 372 -8.86 -15.60 -29.74
CA PHE A 372 -8.53 -15.04 -31.05
C PHE A 372 -7.01 -14.96 -31.30
N PRO A 373 -6.32 -16.10 -31.49
CA PRO A 373 -4.88 -16.14 -31.79
C PRO A 373 -4.53 -15.58 -33.19
N VAL A 374 -5.53 -15.36 -34.05
CA VAL A 374 -5.42 -14.81 -35.40
C VAL A 374 -6.45 -13.69 -35.59
N PRO A 375 -6.19 -12.72 -36.48
CA PRO A 375 -7.17 -11.71 -36.86
C PRO A 375 -8.46 -12.34 -37.37
N VAL A 376 -9.59 -11.78 -36.94
CA VAL A 376 -10.93 -12.21 -37.37
C VAL A 376 -11.57 -11.16 -38.26
N GLU A 377 -12.18 -11.61 -39.35
CA GLU A 377 -12.94 -10.76 -40.27
C GLU A 377 -14.44 -11.09 -40.16
N PRO A 378 -15.33 -10.09 -40.32
CA PRO A 378 -16.76 -10.32 -40.34
C PRO A 378 -17.15 -11.09 -41.61
N LEU A 379 -17.75 -12.27 -41.45
CA LEU A 379 -18.21 -13.12 -42.53
C LEU A 379 -19.50 -12.59 -43.17
N ASP A 380 -20.41 -12.09 -42.33
CA ASP A 380 -21.72 -11.55 -42.74
C ASP A 380 -22.21 -10.58 -41.64
N ARG A 381 -23.34 -9.91 -41.87
CA ARG A 381 -23.99 -9.03 -40.91
C ARG A 381 -25.45 -9.40 -40.73
N MET A 382 -25.87 -9.58 -39.49
CA MET A 382 -27.21 -9.93 -39.09
C MET A 382 -27.83 -8.84 -38.21
N ARG A 383 -29.08 -8.48 -38.49
CA ARG A 383 -29.80 -7.48 -37.70
C ARG A 383 -30.24 -8.08 -36.37
N ILE A 384 -29.82 -7.47 -35.27
CA ILE A 384 -30.27 -7.82 -33.92
C ILE A 384 -31.59 -7.07 -33.63
N PRO A 385 -32.69 -7.76 -33.31
CA PRO A 385 -33.95 -7.11 -32.94
C PRO A 385 -33.79 -6.22 -31.70
N LYS A 386 -34.46 -5.05 -31.68
CA LYS A 386 -34.42 -4.13 -30.52
C LYS A 386 -35.01 -4.75 -29.24
N SER A 387 -35.87 -5.76 -29.37
CA SER A 387 -36.47 -6.53 -28.27
C SER A 387 -35.60 -7.69 -27.76
N PHE A 388 -34.39 -7.88 -28.31
CA PHE A 388 -33.53 -8.99 -27.93
C PHE A 388 -33.05 -8.89 -26.48
N ASN A 389 -33.39 -9.89 -25.66
CA ASN A 389 -32.93 -9.99 -24.28
C ASN A 389 -31.94 -11.17 -24.12
N PRO A 390 -30.65 -10.90 -23.80
CA PRO A 390 -29.64 -11.94 -23.60
C PRO A 390 -29.95 -12.94 -22.46
N ARG A 391 -30.78 -12.55 -21.47
CA ARG A 391 -31.15 -13.41 -20.35
C ARG A 391 -32.29 -14.38 -20.70
N SER A 392 -33.12 -14.06 -21.69
CA SER A 392 -34.24 -14.91 -22.12
C SER A 392 -33.74 -16.14 -22.89
N PRO A 393 -34.10 -17.38 -22.49
CA PRO A 393 -33.78 -18.58 -23.26
C PRO A 393 -34.43 -18.61 -24.64
N GLN A 394 -35.66 -18.09 -24.78
CA GLN A 394 -36.39 -18.08 -26.04
C GLN A 394 -35.69 -17.16 -27.06
N SER A 395 -35.40 -15.91 -26.68
CA SER A 395 -34.75 -14.95 -27.56
C SER A 395 -33.36 -15.40 -28.04
N ARG A 396 -32.61 -16.12 -27.18
CA ARG A 396 -31.32 -16.74 -27.57
C ARG A 396 -31.49 -17.87 -28.58
N ARG A 397 -32.54 -18.69 -28.45
CA ARG A 397 -32.86 -19.77 -29.40
C ARG A 397 -33.20 -19.21 -30.77
N ASP A 398 -34.08 -18.21 -30.83
CA ASP A 398 -34.56 -17.63 -32.09
C ASP A 398 -33.41 -16.97 -32.86
N LEU A 399 -32.58 -16.17 -32.18
CA LEU A 399 -31.44 -15.49 -32.80
C LEU A 399 -30.32 -16.47 -33.21
N ALA A 400 -30.06 -17.51 -32.43
CA ALA A 400 -29.08 -18.55 -32.80
C ALA A 400 -29.59 -19.44 -33.94
N SER A 401 -30.90 -19.66 -34.04
CA SER A 401 -31.50 -20.38 -35.19
C SER A 401 -31.31 -19.58 -36.46
N ALA A 402 -31.63 -18.29 -36.44
CA ALA A 402 -31.46 -17.42 -37.59
C ALA A 402 -29.97 -17.19 -37.93
N LEU A 403 -29.05 -17.23 -36.96
CA LEU A 403 -27.60 -17.28 -37.21
C LEU A 403 -27.21 -18.54 -38.01
N ARG A 404 -27.71 -19.72 -37.63
CA ARG A 404 -27.42 -20.97 -38.36
C ARG A 404 -28.01 -20.97 -39.76
N THR A 405 -29.23 -20.49 -39.94
CA THR A 405 -29.87 -20.42 -41.27
C THR A 405 -29.12 -19.48 -42.20
N LYS A 406 -28.64 -18.34 -41.68
CA LYS A 406 -27.97 -17.32 -42.49
C LYS A 406 -26.50 -17.66 -42.78
N ALA A 407 -25.75 -18.11 -41.77
CA ALA A 407 -24.30 -18.29 -41.87
C ALA A 407 -23.84 -19.77 -41.84
N GLY A 408 -24.77 -20.74 -41.76
CA GLY A 408 -24.44 -22.16 -41.67
C GLY A 408 -23.79 -22.77 -42.92
N HIS A 409 -23.85 -22.08 -44.06
CA HIS A 409 -23.19 -22.48 -45.30
C HIS A 409 -21.75 -21.96 -45.43
N HIS A 410 -21.27 -21.12 -44.52
CA HIS A 410 -19.90 -20.63 -44.53
C HIS A 410 -18.94 -21.70 -43.99
N ASP A 411 -18.29 -22.41 -44.91
CA ASP A 411 -17.21 -23.35 -44.59
C ASP A 411 -15.90 -22.57 -44.41
N VAL A 412 -15.61 -22.20 -43.15
CA VAL A 412 -14.36 -21.49 -42.82
C VAL A 412 -13.22 -22.50 -42.91
N ARG A 413 -12.51 -22.49 -44.04
CA ARG A 413 -11.27 -23.25 -44.22
C ARG A 413 -10.38 -23.03 -43.00
N ARG A 414 -10.03 -24.11 -42.30
CA ARG A 414 -9.04 -24.07 -41.21
C ARG A 414 -7.81 -23.30 -41.71
N HIS A 415 -7.49 -22.19 -41.05
CA HIS A 415 -6.41 -21.30 -41.46
C HIS A 415 -5.14 -22.13 -41.67
N ARG A 416 -4.64 -22.16 -42.91
CA ARG A 416 -3.37 -22.82 -43.25
C ARG A 416 -2.30 -22.10 -42.43
N LYS A 417 -1.46 -22.84 -41.69
CA LYS A 417 -0.31 -22.26 -40.97
C LYS A 417 0.50 -21.43 -41.98
N GLU A 418 0.54 -20.11 -41.82
CA GLU A 418 1.50 -19.28 -42.55
C GLU A 418 2.91 -19.79 -42.25
N ARG A 419 3.82 -19.66 -43.22
CA ARG A 419 5.25 -20.01 -43.05
C ARG A 419 5.78 -19.29 -41.81
N SER A 420 6.57 -19.98 -40.99
CA SER A 420 7.13 -19.37 -39.79
C SER A 420 8.10 -18.25 -40.19
N PRO A 421 8.02 -17.07 -39.57
CA PRO A 421 8.99 -15.99 -39.82
C PRO A 421 10.44 -16.37 -39.48
N ALA A 422 10.63 -17.48 -38.74
CA ALA A 422 11.94 -18.10 -38.51
C ALA A 422 12.57 -18.75 -39.75
N ALA A 423 11.82 -18.95 -40.84
CA ALA A 423 12.35 -19.54 -42.08
C ALA A 423 13.17 -18.53 -42.90
N ASP A 424 12.86 -17.24 -42.80
CA ASP A 424 13.48 -16.17 -43.58
C ASP A 424 14.55 -15.38 -42.79
N ASP A 425 14.82 -15.76 -41.54
CA ASP A 425 15.81 -15.11 -40.68
C ASP A 425 17.24 -15.52 -41.10
N THR A 426 18.03 -14.53 -41.51
CA THR A 426 19.43 -14.70 -41.96
C THR A 426 20.31 -15.22 -40.84
N GLU A 427 20.02 -14.84 -39.59
CA GLU A 427 20.77 -15.24 -38.41
C GLU A 427 20.51 -16.71 -38.04
N ILE A 428 19.26 -17.18 -38.09
CA ILE A 428 18.94 -18.61 -37.98
C ILE A 428 19.66 -19.43 -39.06
N SER A 429 19.70 -18.92 -40.30
CA SER A 429 20.37 -19.59 -41.42
C SER A 429 21.89 -19.68 -41.17
N ARG A 430 22.50 -18.59 -40.70
CA ARG A 430 23.91 -18.54 -40.27
C ARG A 430 24.20 -19.52 -39.14
N LEU A 431 23.38 -19.53 -38.08
CA LEU A 431 23.53 -20.42 -36.93
C LEU A 431 23.37 -21.90 -37.35
N ARG A 432 22.41 -22.22 -38.23
CA ARG A 432 22.25 -23.58 -38.78
C ARG A 432 23.44 -24.02 -39.63
N ALA A 433 24.07 -23.10 -40.36
CA ALA A 433 25.28 -23.39 -41.13
C ALA A 433 26.48 -23.60 -40.20
N ALA A 434 26.66 -22.73 -39.20
CA ALA A 434 27.72 -22.84 -38.19
C ALA A 434 27.63 -24.15 -37.39
N ILE A 435 26.42 -24.55 -36.97
CA ILE A 435 26.20 -25.83 -36.29
C ILE A 435 26.57 -27.02 -37.18
N ARG A 436 26.23 -26.98 -38.48
CA ARG A 436 26.56 -28.07 -39.42
C ARG A 436 28.06 -28.15 -39.74
N ALA A 437 28.75 -27.02 -39.78
CA ALA A 437 30.18 -26.95 -40.04
C ALA A 437 31.03 -27.35 -38.82
N HIS A 438 30.45 -27.38 -37.62
CA HIS A 438 31.19 -27.65 -36.39
C HIS A 438 31.60 -29.14 -36.29
N PRO A 439 32.87 -29.48 -35.95
CA PRO A 439 33.36 -30.86 -35.87
C PRO A 439 32.50 -31.79 -34.99
N CYS A 440 32.04 -31.28 -33.85
CA CYS A 440 31.17 -32.02 -32.92
C CYS A 440 29.77 -32.36 -33.47
N HIS A 441 29.35 -31.85 -34.62
CA HIS A 441 28.05 -32.17 -35.21
C HIS A 441 27.89 -33.65 -35.56
N GLY A 442 29.00 -34.30 -35.96
CA GLY A 442 29.07 -35.71 -36.34
C GLY A 442 29.39 -36.69 -35.20
N CYS A 443 29.48 -36.22 -33.95
CA CYS A 443 29.77 -37.09 -32.80
C CYS A 443 28.63 -38.10 -32.55
N SER A 444 28.96 -39.36 -32.24
CA SER A 444 28.00 -40.41 -31.85
C SER A 444 27.27 -40.08 -30.54
N ASP A 445 28.01 -39.58 -29.54
CA ASP A 445 27.51 -39.28 -28.19
C ASP A 445 27.04 -37.83 -28.04
N ARG A 446 26.73 -37.18 -29.17
CA ARG A 446 26.38 -35.75 -29.23
C ARG A 446 25.21 -35.37 -28.33
N GLU A 447 24.18 -36.21 -28.24
CA GLU A 447 23.02 -35.90 -27.38
C GLU A 447 23.38 -36.02 -25.89
N ASP A 448 24.36 -36.83 -25.51
CA ASP A 448 24.82 -36.97 -24.13
C ASP A 448 25.64 -35.77 -23.70
N HIS A 449 26.59 -35.35 -24.54
CA HIS A 449 27.29 -34.07 -24.35
C HIS A 449 26.30 -32.89 -24.33
N ALA A 450 25.24 -32.91 -25.17
CA ALA A 450 24.23 -31.86 -25.19
C ALA A 450 23.38 -31.81 -23.90
N ARG A 451 23.07 -32.97 -23.29
CA ARG A 451 22.41 -33.02 -21.98
C ARG A 451 23.27 -32.38 -20.89
N TRP A 452 24.58 -32.62 -20.90
CA TRP A 452 25.52 -31.98 -19.98
C TRP A 452 25.65 -30.48 -20.26
N GLY A 453 25.74 -30.06 -21.52
CA GLY A 453 25.75 -28.66 -21.93
C GLY A 453 24.47 -27.90 -21.52
N GLU A 454 23.30 -28.53 -21.60
CA GLU A 454 22.05 -27.91 -21.12
C GLU A 454 22.07 -27.71 -19.60
N ARG A 455 22.54 -28.70 -18.84
CA ARG A 455 22.70 -28.60 -17.37
C ARG A 455 23.71 -27.53 -17.00
N TYR A 456 24.86 -27.48 -17.67
CA TYR A 456 25.89 -26.45 -17.53
C TYR A 456 25.29 -25.04 -17.73
N HIS A 457 24.65 -24.80 -18.86
CA HIS A 457 24.08 -23.48 -19.15
C HIS A 457 22.91 -23.10 -18.24
N ARG A 458 22.14 -24.06 -17.72
CA ARG A 458 21.11 -23.83 -16.72
C ARG A 458 21.74 -23.37 -15.40
N LEU A 459 22.71 -24.12 -14.90
CA LEU A 459 23.44 -23.79 -13.68
C LEU A 459 24.18 -22.46 -13.82
N LEU A 460 24.72 -22.14 -15.00
CA LEU A 460 25.41 -20.88 -15.28
C LEU A 460 24.46 -19.69 -15.19
N ARG A 461 23.22 -19.81 -15.69
CA ARG A 461 22.20 -18.76 -15.55
C ARG A 461 21.82 -18.55 -14.08
N ASP A 462 21.63 -19.63 -13.33
CA ASP A 462 21.26 -19.57 -11.92
C ASP A 462 22.40 -18.92 -11.11
N THR A 463 23.64 -19.29 -11.38
CA THR A 463 24.85 -18.71 -10.76
C THR A 463 24.97 -17.21 -11.06
N ARG A 464 24.85 -16.80 -12.33
CA ARG A 464 24.80 -15.38 -12.71
C ARG A 464 23.64 -14.61 -12.08
N GLN A 465 22.52 -15.28 -11.75
CA GLN A 465 21.42 -14.65 -11.05
C GLN A 465 21.70 -14.51 -9.55
N LEU A 466 22.43 -15.45 -8.95
CA LEU A 466 22.88 -15.38 -7.56
C LEU A 466 23.97 -14.31 -7.40
N GLU A 467 24.96 -14.25 -8.27
CA GLU A 467 25.99 -13.20 -8.32
C GLU A 467 25.37 -11.80 -8.39
N ARG A 468 24.46 -11.57 -9.33
CA ARG A 468 23.73 -10.28 -9.43
C ARG A 468 22.92 -9.95 -8.18
N ARG A 469 22.42 -10.96 -7.45
CA ARG A 469 21.73 -10.75 -6.16
C ARG A 469 22.70 -10.36 -5.05
N ILE A 470 23.92 -10.89 -5.06
CA ILE A 470 25.00 -10.53 -4.13
C ILE A 470 25.37 -9.06 -4.33
N GLU A 471 25.79 -8.69 -5.54
CA GLU A 471 26.17 -7.31 -5.90
C GLU A 471 25.03 -6.31 -5.63
N GLY A 472 23.80 -6.73 -5.89
CA GLY A 472 22.60 -5.95 -5.63
C GLY A 472 22.43 -5.57 -4.15
N ARG A 473 22.88 -6.41 -3.21
CA ARG A 473 22.64 -6.23 -1.76
C ARG A 473 23.82 -5.60 -1.02
N THR A 474 25.06 -5.90 -1.40
CA THR A 474 26.25 -5.44 -0.66
C THR A 474 26.61 -3.97 -0.87
N ASN A 475 26.08 -3.28 -1.88
CA ASN A 475 26.47 -1.88 -2.15
C ASN A 475 25.30 -0.89 -2.17
N THR A 476 24.14 -1.25 -1.61
CA THR A 476 22.93 -0.42 -1.73
C THR A 476 23.00 0.89 -0.98
N ILE A 477 23.67 0.93 0.18
CA ILE A 477 23.74 2.12 1.04
C ILE A 477 24.72 3.13 0.43
N ALA A 478 25.94 2.69 0.11
CA ALA A 478 26.95 3.51 -0.57
C ALA A 478 26.40 4.12 -1.88
N ARG A 479 25.77 3.30 -2.74
CA ARG A 479 25.14 3.79 -3.99
C ARG A 479 24.00 4.80 -3.74
N THR A 480 23.32 4.71 -2.60
CA THR A 480 22.27 5.69 -2.25
C THR A 480 22.88 7.00 -1.78
N PHE A 481 23.94 6.93 -0.97
CA PHE A 481 24.73 8.09 -0.58
C PHE A 481 25.33 8.81 -1.80
N ASP A 482 25.95 8.07 -2.73
CA ASP A 482 26.51 8.65 -3.95
C ASP A 482 25.47 9.39 -4.79
N ARG A 483 24.27 8.81 -4.95
CA ARG A 483 23.15 9.46 -5.64
C ARG A 483 22.69 10.74 -4.93
N ILE A 484 22.67 10.72 -3.60
CA ILE A 484 22.34 11.91 -2.80
C ILE A 484 23.41 12.99 -3.01
N CYS A 485 24.69 12.65 -2.92
CA CYS A 485 25.79 13.59 -3.16
C CYS A 485 25.74 14.18 -4.56
N SER A 486 25.49 13.37 -5.60
CA SER A 486 25.31 13.84 -6.97
C SER A 486 24.16 14.85 -7.08
N LEU A 487 23.00 14.56 -6.49
CA LEU A 487 21.86 15.49 -6.48
C LEU A 487 22.21 16.79 -5.74
N LEU A 488 22.87 16.70 -4.59
CA LEU A 488 23.27 17.87 -3.81
C LEU A 488 24.32 18.70 -4.56
N SER A 489 25.19 18.08 -5.35
CA SER A 489 26.11 18.79 -6.25
C SER A 489 25.36 19.50 -7.39
N GLU A 490 24.40 18.83 -8.03
CA GLU A 490 23.56 19.45 -9.09
C GLU A 490 22.78 20.66 -8.57
N LEU A 491 22.29 20.59 -7.32
CA LEU A 491 21.57 21.68 -6.67
C LEU A 491 22.51 22.75 -6.08
N GLY A 492 23.83 22.53 -6.07
CA GLY A 492 24.81 23.50 -5.55
C GLY A 492 24.96 23.52 -4.02
N TYR A 493 24.54 22.48 -3.33
CA TYR A 493 24.81 22.25 -1.90
C TYR A 493 26.20 21.67 -1.63
N LEU A 494 26.78 20.98 -2.62
CA LEU A 494 28.12 20.40 -2.57
C LEU A 494 28.93 20.82 -3.80
N ARG A 495 30.24 21.00 -3.63
CA ARG A 495 31.21 21.19 -4.72
C ARG A 495 32.36 20.22 -4.52
N GLY A 496 32.31 19.07 -5.20
CA GLY A 496 33.26 17.99 -4.95
C GLY A 496 33.16 17.50 -3.51
N ASP A 497 34.26 17.62 -2.76
CA ASP A 497 34.35 17.28 -1.33
C ASP A 497 34.01 18.45 -0.40
N GLU A 498 33.72 19.63 -0.93
CA GLU A 498 33.42 20.81 -0.14
C GLU A 498 31.91 21.06 0.00
N VAL A 499 31.52 21.49 1.20
CA VAL A 499 30.15 21.92 1.49
C VAL A 499 30.01 23.41 1.26
N THR A 500 29.08 23.81 0.39
CA THR A 500 28.80 25.23 0.09
C THR A 500 28.06 25.91 1.24
N ASP A 501 27.90 27.24 1.18
CA ASP A 501 27.15 27.98 2.21
C ASP A 501 25.69 27.53 2.31
N GLU A 502 25.05 27.21 1.17
CA GLU A 502 23.72 26.61 1.13
C GLU A 502 23.74 25.20 1.76
N GLY A 503 24.81 24.43 1.53
CA GLY A 503 25.06 23.15 2.21
C GLY A 503 25.09 23.31 3.74
N ARG A 504 25.85 24.28 4.24
CA ARG A 504 25.92 24.59 5.68
C ARG A 504 24.59 25.04 6.27
N ARG A 505 23.70 25.62 5.45
CA ARG A 505 22.33 25.94 5.85
C ARG A 505 21.48 24.67 5.95
N LEU A 506 21.53 23.79 4.95
CA LEU A 506 20.84 22.50 4.95
C LEU A 506 21.29 21.59 6.12
N ALA A 507 22.58 21.59 6.46
CA ALA A 507 23.16 20.83 7.57
C ALA A 507 22.52 21.15 8.95
N ARG A 508 21.90 22.32 9.09
CA ARG A 508 21.23 22.78 10.32
C ARG A 508 19.72 22.49 10.35
N LEU A 509 19.16 21.95 9.27
CA LEU A 509 17.74 21.63 9.18
C LEU A 509 17.47 20.17 9.52
N TYR A 510 16.69 19.94 10.57
CA TYR A 510 16.27 18.61 11.01
C TYR A 510 14.81 18.37 10.64
N GLY A 511 14.55 17.43 9.74
CA GLY A 511 13.19 17.01 9.38
C GLY A 511 13.13 16.11 8.14
N GLU A 512 11.97 15.50 7.88
CA GLU A 512 11.76 14.63 6.69
C GLU A 512 11.83 15.39 5.35
N LEU A 513 11.71 16.71 5.39
CA LEU A 513 11.63 17.60 4.22
C LEU A 513 12.70 18.71 4.31
N ASP A 514 13.86 18.38 4.87
CA ASP A 514 15.04 19.22 5.06
C ASP A 514 15.49 19.93 3.77
N LEU A 515 15.67 19.19 2.68
CA LEU A 515 16.09 19.73 1.37
C LEU A 515 15.07 20.73 0.82
N LEU A 516 13.78 20.41 0.92
CA LEU A 516 12.71 21.29 0.43
C LEU A 516 12.59 22.57 1.28
N ALA A 517 12.77 22.46 2.59
CA ALA A 517 12.82 23.62 3.47
C ALA A 517 14.03 24.50 3.15
N SER A 518 15.19 23.91 2.84
CA SER A 518 16.38 24.64 2.42
C SER A 518 16.17 25.38 1.09
N GLU A 519 15.57 24.74 0.09
CA GLU A 519 15.25 25.38 -1.19
C GLU A 519 14.24 26.53 -1.02
N CYS A 520 13.25 26.38 -0.14
CA CYS A 520 12.32 27.47 0.18
C CYS A 520 13.01 28.68 0.83
N LEU A 521 14.01 28.45 1.68
CA LEU A 521 14.84 29.51 2.27
C LEU A 521 15.71 30.19 1.20
N ARG A 522 16.31 29.40 0.31
CA ARG A 522 17.18 29.90 -0.75
C ARG A 522 16.43 30.77 -1.76
N GLU A 523 15.22 30.37 -2.13
CA GLU A 523 14.35 31.09 -3.07
C GLU A 523 13.56 32.25 -2.42
N GLY A 524 13.82 32.55 -1.14
CA GLY A 524 13.13 33.64 -0.42
C GLY A 524 11.61 33.43 -0.33
N VAL A 525 11.12 32.18 -0.37
CA VAL A 525 9.67 31.88 -0.41
C VAL A 525 8.94 32.38 0.83
N TRP A 526 9.66 32.58 1.93
CA TRP A 526 9.14 33.08 3.20
C TRP A 526 9.40 34.57 3.42
N GLU A 527 10.11 35.24 2.51
CA GLU A 527 10.29 36.69 2.55
C GLU A 527 8.94 37.38 2.30
N GLY A 528 8.60 38.36 3.14
CA GLY A 528 7.30 39.05 3.09
C GLY A 528 6.14 38.29 3.76
N LEU A 529 6.39 37.12 4.37
CA LEU A 529 5.42 36.54 5.30
C LEU A 529 5.58 37.26 6.66
N PRO A 530 4.54 37.93 7.16
CA PRO A 530 4.61 38.56 8.47
C PRO A 530 4.80 37.48 9.56
N PRO A 531 5.37 37.83 10.72
CA PRO A 531 5.44 36.93 11.85
C PRO A 531 4.03 36.38 12.19
N PRO A 532 3.93 35.20 12.83
CA PRO A 532 2.70 34.41 12.92
C PRO A 532 1.48 35.10 13.54
N SER A 533 1.66 36.26 14.16
CA SER A 533 0.61 37.07 14.79
C SER A 533 -0.43 37.65 13.82
N SER A 534 -0.22 37.62 12.49
CA SER A 534 -1.16 38.24 11.54
C SER A 534 -1.70 37.38 10.38
N ARG A 535 -1.09 36.23 10.01
CA ARG A 535 -1.68 35.12 9.18
C ARG A 535 -0.68 33.94 8.98
N PRO A 536 -1.03 32.82 8.29
CA PRO A 536 -0.54 31.47 8.64
C PRO A 536 0.95 31.36 8.87
N ALA A 537 1.28 30.74 10.00
CA ALA A 537 2.56 30.07 10.20
C ALA A 537 2.95 29.26 8.94
N PRO A 538 4.26 29.23 8.60
CA PRO A 538 4.76 28.43 7.48
C PRO A 538 4.27 26.98 7.60
N PRO A 539 4.15 26.24 6.47
CA PRO A 539 3.69 24.86 6.51
C PRO A 539 4.45 24.09 7.59
N ARG A 540 3.76 23.59 8.61
CA ARG A 540 4.38 22.79 9.67
C ARG A 540 4.87 21.47 9.05
N TRP A 541 6.17 21.40 8.80
CA TRP A 541 6.86 20.22 8.26
C TRP A 541 7.02 19.10 9.30
N SER A 542 6.74 19.37 10.59
CA SER A 542 7.02 18.47 11.71
C SER A 542 5.91 17.47 12.08
N THR A 543 4.75 17.45 11.37
CA THR A 543 3.62 16.60 11.78
C THR A 543 3.09 15.66 10.69
N ARG A 544 3.33 14.36 10.88
CA ARG A 544 2.70 13.25 10.15
C ARG A 544 1.40 12.85 10.87
N ARG A 545 0.24 13.34 10.44
CA ARG A 545 -1.08 12.86 10.93
C ARG A 545 -2.07 12.62 9.80
N GLY A 546 -2.58 11.39 9.70
CA GLY A 546 -3.60 10.94 8.75
C GLY A 546 -5.03 11.37 9.09
N ARG A 547 -5.38 12.67 9.05
CA ARG A 547 -6.79 13.10 9.23
C ARG A 547 -7.61 12.96 7.92
N PRO A 548 -8.81 12.34 7.94
CA PRO A 548 -9.84 12.57 6.91
C PRO A 548 -10.51 13.93 7.16
N MET A 549 -10.84 14.67 6.09
CA MET A 549 -11.45 16.00 6.19
C MET A 549 -12.69 16.15 5.31
N THR A 550 -13.77 16.63 5.93
CA THR A 550 -14.95 17.23 5.32
C THR A 550 -14.61 18.62 4.76
N ARG A 551 -15.21 18.96 3.62
CA ARG A 551 -14.99 20.23 2.91
C ARG A 551 -15.66 21.39 3.67
N CYS A 552 -14.92 22.11 4.50
CA CYS A 552 -15.30 23.47 4.91
C CYS A 552 -14.59 24.49 4.02
N ARG A 553 -15.37 25.26 3.24
CA ARG A 553 -14.91 26.51 2.62
C ARG A 553 -14.92 27.60 3.71
N PRO A 554 -13.87 28.43 3.75
CA PRO A 554 -14.14 29.86 3.64
C PRO A 554 -13.27 30.52 2.57
N SER A 555 -13.83 31.57 1.99
CA SER A 555 -13.27 32.48 0.99
C SER A 555 -11.92 33.07 1.41
N CYS A 556 -10.86 32.77 0.65
CA CYS A 556 -9.67 33.63 0.58
C CYS A 556 -9.88 34.67 -0.53
N PRO A 557 -9.55 35.96 -0.32
CA PRO A 557 -9.43 36.90 -1.41
C PRO A 557 -8.29 36.46 -2.34
N ARG A 558 -8.54 36.43 -3.64
CA ARG A 558 -7.51 36.25 -4.67
C ARG A 558 -6.69 37.53 -4.76
N ALA A 559 -5.46 37.52 -4.25
CA ALA A 559 -4.44 38.51 -4.61
C ALA A 559 -3.08 37.80 -4.69
N GLY A 560 -2.42 37.89 -5.86
CA GLY A 560 -1.09 37.32 -6.14
C GLY A 560 -1.04 36.44 -7.40
N PRO A 561 -0.19 36.76 -8.40
CA PRO A 561 -0.37 36.29 -9.78
C PRO A 561 0.01 34.81 -9.96
N ARG A 562 -0.76 34.16 -10.85
CA ARG A 562 -0.67 32.75 -11.28
C ARG A 562 0.66 32.34 -11.95
N THR A 563 1.69 33.17 -11.95
CA THR A 563 2.88 33.02 -12.80
C THR A 563 4.04 32.21 -12.22
N ARG A 564 4.08 31.87 -10.92
CA ARG A 564 5.21 31.09 -10.34
C ARG A 564 5.01 29.58 -10.24
N SER A 565 3.82 29.06 -10.57
CA SER A 565 3.59 27.60 -10.63
C SER A 565 4.07 26.94 -11.93
N ALA A 566 4.35 27.74 -12.97
CA ALA A 566 4.76 27.26 -14.30
C ALA A 566 6.27 26.98 -14.43
N ARG A 567 7.11 27.46 -13.52
CA ARG A 567 8.57 27.17 -13.53
C ARG A 567 8.90 25.73 -13.10
N TRP A 568 7.99 25.10 -12.35
CA TRP A 568 8.11 23.72 -11.88
C TRP A 568 7.73 22.67 -12.94
N SER A 569 7.33 23.09 -14.15
CA SER A 569 7.10 22.23 -15.32
C SER A 569 8.22 22.29 -16.37
N GLY A 570 9.23 23.15 -16.19
CA GLY A 570 10.27 23.40 -17.20
C GLY A 570 11.47 22.44 -17.19
N TYR A 571 11.67 21.64 -16.13
CA TYR A 571 12.78 20.69 -16.05
C TYR A 571 12.33 19.29 -16.52
N GLY A 572 12.06 19.17 -17.81
CA GLY A 572 11.66 17.92 -18.46
C GLY A 572 12.85 17.06 -18.86
N ALA A 573 13.23 16.10 -18.01
CA ALA A 573 13.76 14.77 -18.40
C ALA A 573 14.16 13.88 -17.18
N GLY A 574 14.46 14.44 -16.01
CA GLY A 574 14.92 13.68 -14.83
C GLY A 574 13.89 13.39 -13.72
N TRP A 575 12.66 13.92 -13.83
CA TRP A 575 11.74 14.10 -12.69
C TRP A 575 10.59 13.06 -12.59
N THR A 576 10.76 11.83 -13.06
CA THR A 576 9.70 10.80 -13.00
C THR A 576 9.41 10.20 -11.62
N PRO A 577 10.34 10.09 -10.65
CA PRO A 577 10.01 9.55 -9.31
C PRO A 577 9.20 10.53 -8.44
N TRP A 578 9.38 11.84 -8.64
CA TRP A 578 8.83 12.91 -7.76
C TRP A 578 7.33 13.19 -7.95
N ARG A 579 6.73 12.79 -9.08
CA ARG A 579 5.29 13.00 -9.33
C ARG A 579 4.38 12.11 -8.50
N ARG A 580 4.88 10.98 -7.98
CA ARG A 580 4.10 10.05 -7.14
C ARG A 580 4.20 10.34 -5.64
N SER A 581 5.34 10.80 -5.12
CA SER A 581 5.53 11.01 -3.67
C SER A 581 4.95 12.33 -3.15
N THR A 582 4.98 13.41 -3.94
CA THR A 582 4.60 14.76 -3.47
C THR A 582 3.11 15.06 -3.47
N ARG A 583 2.28 14.26 -4.17
CA ARG A 583 0.82 14.45 -4.14
C ARG A 583 0.17 13.97 -2.84
N SER A 584 0.80 13.10 -2.06
CA SER A 584 0.19 12.52 -0.86
C SER A 584 0.43 13.32 0.43
N THR A 585 1.41 14.22 0.47
CA THR A 585 1.90 14.84 1.72
C THR A 585 1.46 16.29 1.98
N ARG A 586 0.81 16.98 1.04
CA ARG A 586 0.33 18.36 1.29
C ARG A 586 -0.92 18.38 2.17
N ARG A 587 -0.78 18.81 3.44
CA ARG A 587 -1.89 19.09 4.37
C ARG A 587 -2.00 20.59 4.65
N ARG A 588 -3.17 21.20 4.37
CA ARG A 588 -3.43 22.65 4.50
C ARG A 588 -4.11 23.07 5.82
N ALA A 589 -4.63 22.14 6.60
CA ALA A 589 -5.51 22.45 7.74
C ALA A 589 -4.80 22.63 9.08
N SER A 590 -3.59 22.10 9.29
CA SER A 590 -2.80 22.41 10.50
C SER A 590 -2.38 23.89 10.54
N ALA A 591 -2.18 24.49 9.36
CA ALA A 591 -1.85 25.90 9.21
C ALA A 591 -2.98 26.85 9.60
N SER A 592 -4.24 26.42 9.74
CA SER A 592 -5.32 27.27 10.27
C SER A 592 -5.41 27.23 11.79
N ALA A 593 -5.14 26.08 12.42
CA ALA A 593 -5.15 25.95 13.89
C ALA A 593 -3.98 26.69 14.57
N SER A 594 -2.79 26.68 13.95
CA SER A 594 -1.65 27.46 14.47
C SER A 594 -1.77 28.98 14.26
N ARG A 595 -2.72 29.46 13.44
CA ARG A 595 -3.00 30.91 13.30
C ARG A 595 -3.65 31.48 14.55
N THR A 596 -4.60 30.75 15.11
CA THR A 596 -5.38 31.18 16.26
C THR A 596 -4.53 31.23 17.53
N TRP A 597 -3.62 30.27 17.69
CA TRP A 597 -2.72 30.17 18.86
C TRP A 597 -1.62 31.25 18.94
N ALA A 598 -1.26 31.89 17.83
CA ALA A 598 -0.22 32.93 17.80
C ALA A 598 -0.77 34.36 17.99
N SER A 599 -2.09 34.48 18.19
CA SER A 599 -2.76 35.74 18.52
C SER A 599 -3.23 35.66 19.98
N PRO A 600 -3.09 36.71 20.81
CA PRO A 600 -3.58 36.69 22.17
C PRO A 600 -5.12 36.78 22.15
N GLY A 601 -5.79 35.63 22.18
CA GLY A 601 -7.24 35.53 22.26
C GLY A 601 -7.69 34.09 22.53
N PRO A 602 -8.78 33.89 23.28
CA PRO A 602 -9.22 32.56 23.71
C PRO A 602 -9.61 31.68 22.52
N PRO A 603 -9.42 30.35 22.60
CA PRO A 603 -9.85 29.43 21.55
C PRO A 603 -11.37 29.39 21.47
N THR A 604 -11.95 30.20 20.59
CA THR A 604 -13.39 30.26 20.39
C THR A 604 -13.94 28.93 19.85
N ALA A 605 -14.80 28.29 20.65
CA ALA A 605 -15.65 27.19 20.23
C ALA A 605 -16.74 27.73 19.28
N GLY A 606 -16.82 27.20 18.05
CA GLY A 606 -17.93 27.48 17.15
C GLY A 606 -19.24 26.82 17.64
N PRO A 607 -20.41 27.42 17.40
CA PRO A 607 -21.67 26.92 17.95
C PRO A 607 -22.09 25.58 17.32
N PRO A 608 -22.84 24.73 18.04
CA PRO A 608 -23.32 23.44 17.54
C PRO A 608 -24.35 23.65 16.42
N ALA A 609 -24.21 22.87 15.35
CA ALA A 609 -25.12 22.88 14.22
C ALA A 609 -26.49 22.28 14.61
N THR A 610 -27.51 23.12 14.77
CA THR A 610 -28.90 22.69 14.82
C THR A 610 -29.36 22.29 13.41
N GLY A 611 -29.66 21.01 13.22
CA GLY A 611 -30.27 20.50 12.01
C GLY A 611 -31.74 20.93 11.94
N SER A 612 -32.07 21.90 11.07
CA SER A 612 -33.48 22.15 10.71
C SER A 612 -33.86 21.32 9.49
N THR A 613 -34.64 20.27 9.72
CA THR A 613 -35.36 19.51 8.70
C THR A 613 -36.43 20.41 8.09
N ARG A 614 -36.28 20.84 6.82
CA ARG A 614 -37.38 21.47 6.07
C ARG A 614 -38.25 20.39 5.44
N CYS A 615 -39.44 20.19 6.00
CA CYS A 615 -40.57 19.56 5.31
C CYS A 615 -41.20 20.55 4.31
N CYS A 616 -41.66 20.01 3.18
CA CYS A 616 -42.41 20.71 2.15
C CYS A 616 -43.83 21.04 2.63
N ALA A 617 -44.32 22.25 2.32
CA ALA A 617 -45.74 22.49 2.10
C ALA A 617 -45.91 23.66 1.11
N LYS A 618 -46.73 23.43 0.07
CA LYS A 618 -47.17 24.37 -0.96
C LYS A 618 -48.48 25.04 -0.53
N SER A 619 -48.61 26.35 -0.75
CA SER A 619 -49.85 27.07 -1.15
C SER A 619 -49.56 28.59 -1.04
N THR A 620 -49.45 29.37 -2.11
CA THR A 620 -50.51 30.07 -2.89
C THR A 620 -51.58 30.77 -2.05
N CYS A 621 -51.45 32.10 -1.86
CA CYS A 621 -52.41 33.14 -2.30
C CYS A 621 -51.92 34.58 -1.98
N PRO A 622 -52.48 35.62 -2.64
CA PRO A 622 -51.83 36.92 -2.92
C PRO A 622 -52.28 38.08 -1.97
N PRO A 623 -51.80 39.33 -2.16
CA PRO A 623 -51.81 40.36 -1.12
C PRO A 623 -53.02 41.30 -1.21
N VAL A 624 -53.43 41.86 -0.06
CA VAL A 624 -54.25 43.08 -0.01
C VAL A 624 -53.74 44.00 1.10
N THR A 625 -53.42 45.21 0.69
CA THR A 625 -53.16 46.44 1.45
C THR A 625 -54.35 46.87 2.29
N SER A 626 -54.12 47.33 3.53
CA SER A 626 -54.26 48.74 3.96
C SER A 626 -54.64 48.90 5.44
N CYS A 627 -53.84 49.72 6.13
CA CYS A 627 -54.23 50.76 7.09
C CYS A 627 -55.09 50.41 8.31
N ALA A 628 -54.48 50.48 9.50
CA ALA A 628 -54.81 51.45 10.56
C ALA A 628 -53.94 51.15 11.80
N GLY A 629 -53.22 52.16 12.32
CA GLY A 629 -52.74 52.15 13.72
C GLY A 629 -53.84 52.67 14.66
N PRO A 630 -53.56 53.08 15.90
CA PRO A 630 -52.39 52.81 16.75
C PRO A 630 -52.77 52.35 18.18
N SER A 631 -51.76 52.26 19.06
CA SER A 631 -51.79 52.35 20.54
C SER A 631 -52.55 51.30 21.34
N ASN A 632 -51.83 50.46 22.09
CA ASN A 632 -51.31 50.81 23.42
C ASN A 632 -50.10 49.94 23.78
#